data_AF-A0A8J3V3X4-F1
#
_entry.id   AF-A0A8J3V3X4-F1
#
_cell.length_a   1.000
_cell.length_b   1.000
_cell.length_c   1.000
_cell.angle_alpha   90.00
_cell.angle_beta   90.00
_cell.angle_gamma   90.00
#
_symmetry.space_group_name_H-M   'P 1'
#
loop_
_entity.id
_entity.type
_entity.pdbx_description
1 polymer ?
#
loop_
_entity_poly.entity_id
_entity_poly.type
_entity_poly.pdbx_seq_one_letter_code
_entity_poly.pdbx_strand_id
1 'polypeptide(L)'
;MSIAGEPWTGNDRSHNDECHARWMSSLNRSTGGPDYPDEWYHEQCGGCRFWIALEGEMGLDYGACTNARSAFDGRVRFEHDGCDTFTVREDGSFG
;
A
#
# COMPACT_ATOMS: atom_id res chain seq x y z
N MET A 1 -0.86 -7.61 -24.60
CA MET A 1 -1.97 -8.32 -25.30
C MET A 1 -2.18 -9.63 -24.59
N SER A 2 -3.27 -9.77 -23.83
CA SER A 2 -3.62 -11.04 -23.19
C SER A 2 -4.13 -12.03 -24.24
N ILE A 3 -3.69 -13.27 -24.14
CA ILE A 3 -4.16 -14.38 -24.98
C ILE A 3 -5.54 -14.79 -24.42
N ALA A 4 -6.52 -15.00 -25.31
CA ALA A 4 -7.86 -15.42 -24.88
C ALA A 4 -7.78 -16.75 -24.10
N GLY A 5 -8.18 -16.73 -22.82
CA GLY A 5 -8.22 -17.89 -21.93
C GLY A 5 -7.30 -17.82 -20.71
N GLU A 6 -6.32 -16.91 -20.69
CA GLU A 6 -5.47 -16.69 -19.50
C GLU A 6 -6.16 -15.81 -18.44
N PRO A 7 -5.91 -16.05 -17.15
CA PRO A 7 -6.35 -15.15 -16.08
C PRO A 7 -5.83 -13.72 -16.33
N TRP A 8 -6.70 -12.73 -16.16
CA TRP A 8 -6.27 -11.34 -16.20
C TRP A 8 -5.34 -11.05 -15.03
N THR A 9 -4.13 -10.58 -15.33
CA THR A 9 -3.08 -10.33 -14.34
C THR A 9 -3.18 -8.97 -13.68
N GLY A 10 -4.07 -8.10 -14.14
CA GLY A 10 -4.15 -6.71 -13.66
C GLY A 10 -2.98 -5.82 -14.10
N ASN A 11 -1.99 -6.32 -14.83
CA ASN A 11 -0.76 -5.59 -15.14
C ASN A 11 -0.86 -4.67 -16.38
N ASP A 12 -1.98 -3.96 -16.52
CA ASP A 12 -2.17 -2.96 -17.58
C ASP A 12 -1.84 -1.57 -17.03
N ARG A 13 -0.90 -0.86 -17.66
CA ARG A 13 -0.42 0.43 -17.16
C ARG A 13 -1.54 1.46 -17.01
N SER A 14 -2.42 1.61 -18.00
CA SER A 14 -3.49 2.60 -17.94
C SER A 14 -4.45 2.28 -16.80
N HIS A 15 -4.79 1.00 -16.63
CA HIS A 15 -5.62 0.54 -15.53
C HIS A 15 -4.97 0.77 -14.16
N ASN A 16 -3.67 0.51 -14.05
CA ASN A 16 -2.88 0.71 -12.83
C ASN A 16 -2.80 2.21 -12.47
N ASP A 17 -2.56 3.07 -13.45
CA ASP A 17 -2.54 4.53 -13.28
C ASP A 17 -3.91 5.06 -12.77
N GLU A 18 -5.02 4.56 -13.35
CA GLU A 18 -6.37 4.89 -12.89
C GLU A 18 -6.64 4.40 -11.46
N CYS A 19 -6.16 3.21 -11.11
CA CYS A 19 -6.26 2.68 -9.75
C CYS A 19 -5.45 3.53 -8.77
N HIS A 20 -4.20 3.86 -9.11
CA HIS A 20 -3.32 4.70 -8.30
C HIS A 20 -3.97 6.07 -8.05
N ALA A 21 -4.44 6.75 -9.10
CA ALA A 21 -5.08 8.07 -8.97
C ALA A 21 -6.29 8.05 -8.03
N ARG A 22 -7.14 7.02 -8.15
CA ARG A 22 -8.30 6.85 -7.26
C ARG A 22 -7.87 6.55 -5.81
N TRP A 23 -6.90 5.65 -5.61
CA TRP A 23 -6.50 5.21 -4.27
C TRP A 23 -5.70 6.27 -3.50
N MET A 24 -4.93 7.11 -4.18
CA MET A 24 -4.27 8.27 -3.57
C MET A 24 -5.25 9.26 -2.93
N SER A 25 -6.50 9.34 -3.44
CA SER A 25 -7.54 10.16 -2.80
C SER A 25 -8.08 9.57 -1.48
N SER A 26 -7.70 8.34 -1.13
CA SER A 26 -8.21 7.57 0.02
C SER A 26 -7.15 7.24 1.08
N LEU A 27 -6.01 7.94 1.03
CA LEU A 27 -4.95 7.82 2.04
C LEU A 27 -5.48 8.20 3.43
N ASN A 28 -5.00 7.49 4.44
CA ASN A 28 -5.33 7.80 5.83
C ASN A 28 -4.43 8.91 6.37
N ARG A 29 -3.14 8.84 6.05
CA ARG A 29 -2.12 9.84 6.39
C ARG A 29 -1.55 10.37 5.08
N SER A 30 -2.00 11.54 4.63
CA SER A 30 -1.51 12.16 3.39
C SER A 30 -0.10 12.70 3.59
N THR A 31 0.90 11.97 3.10
CA THR A 31 2.34 12.27 3.23
C THR A 31 2.73 13.65 2.70
N GLY A 32 1.95 14.22 1.78
CA GLY A 32 2.18 15.57 1.21
C GLY A 32 1.49 16.71 1.97
N GLY A 33 0.81 16.43 3.08
CA GLY A 33 0.13 17.46 3.88
C GLY A 33 1.10 18.37 4.64
N PRO A 34 0.80 19.66 4.82
CA PRO A 34 1.66 20.59 5.56
C PRO A 34 1.81 20.23 7.04
N ASP A 35 0.85 19.47 7.58
CA ASP A 35 0.80 19.04 8.98
C ASP A 35 1.21 17.57 9.16
N TYR A 36 1.90 16.97 8.18
CA TYR A 36 2.35 15.58 8.28
C TYR A 36 3.45 15.46 9.35
N PRO A 37 3.21 14.76 10.47
CA PRO A 37 4.19 14.61 11.53
C PRO A 37 5.43 13.83 11.07
N ASP A 38 6.61 14.29 11.47
CA ASP A 38 7.88 13.65 11.09
C ASP A 38 7.94 12.17 11.50
N GLU A 39 7.35 11.83 12.66
CA GLU A 39 7.28 10.44 13.15
C GLU A 39 6.56 9.50 12.16
N TRP A 40 5.59 10.00 11.40
CA TRP A 40 4.86 9.17 10.44
C TRP A 40 5.68 8.81 9.20
N TYR A 41 6.85 9.43 8.97
CA TYR A 41 7.80 8.91 7.97
C TYR A 41 8.39 7.57 8.38
N HIS A 42 8.43 7.26 9.68
CA HIS A 42 8.93 6.00 10.21
C HIS A 42 7.82 4.96 10.44
N GLU A 43 6.54 5.34 10.31
CA GLU A 43 5.37 4.49 10.58
C GLU A 43 4.55 4.17 9.32
N GLN A 44 5.24 3.94 8.22
CA GLN A 44 4.61 3.70 6.93
C GLN A 44 4.20 2.23 6.75
N CYS A 45 3.16 1.98 5.96
CA CYS A 45 2.61 0.66 5.69
C CYS A 45 3.69 -0.33 5.23
N GLY A 46 4.55 0.05 4.27
CA GLY A 46 5.64 -0.78 3.76
C GLY A 46 6.66 -1.22 4.83
N GLY A 47 6.79 -0.46 5.92
CA GLY A 47 7.64 -0.81 7.07
C GLY A 47 6.92 -1.57 8.19
N CYS A 48 5.62 -1.84 8.03
CA CYS A 48 4.82 -2.51 9.05
C CYS A 48 4.91 -4.04 8.92
N ARG A 49 5.03 -4.75 10.05
CA ARG A 49 5.08 -6.22 10.10
C ARG A 49 3.87 -6.91 9.47
N PHE A 50 2.74 -6.22 9.41
CA PHE A 50 1.47 -6.76 8.89
C PHE A 50 1.19 -6.40 7.43
N TRP A 51 2.09 -5.69 6.77
CA TRP A 51 1.92 -5.34 5.36
C TRP A 51 2.50 -6.45 4.48
N ILE A 52 1.77 -6.82 3.43
CA ILE A 52 2.17 -7.81 2.44
C ILE A 52 2.10 -7.14 1.08
N ALA A 53 3.24 -7.01 0.38
CA ALA A 53 3.31 -6.49 -0.98
C ALA A 53 2.35 -7.25 -1.91
N LEU A 54 1.68 -6.53 -2.81
CA LEU A 54 1.04 -7.18 -3.95
C LEU A 54 2.13 -7.74 -4.88
N GLU A 55 1.75 -8.66 -5.77
CA GLU A 55 2.63 -9.09 -6.87
C GLU A 55 2.40 -8.23 -8.12
N GLY A 56 3.40 -8.17 -9.01
CA GLY A 56 3.33 -7.42 -10.27
C GLY A 56 3.65 -5.92 -10.12
N GLU A 57 3.31 -5.10 -11.13
CA GLU A 57 3.64 -3.67 -11.15
C GLU A 57 3.01 -2.91 -9.98
N MET A 58 1.78 -3.24 -9.58
CA MET A 58 1.12 -2.60 -8.43
C MET A 58 1.85 -2.90 -7.12
N GLY A 59 2.58 -4.01 -7.03
CA GLY A 59 3.38 -4.38 -5.87
C GLY A 59 4.54 -3.44 -5.57
N LEU A 60 4.93 -2.58 -6.52
CA LEU A 60 5.97 -1.58 -6.32
C LEU A 60 5.56 -0.47 -5.34
N ASP A 61 4.25 -0.21 -5.21
CA ASP A 61 3.71 0.88 -4.41
C ASP A 61 2.61 0.41 -3.42
N TYR A 62 2.04 -0.77 -3.65
CA TYR A 62 0.84 -1.22 -2.94
C TYR A 62 0.98 -2.63 -2.37
N GLY A 63 0.40 -2.79 -1.19
CA GLY A 63 0.27 -4.06 -0.48
C GLY A 63 -1.04 -4.15 0.28
N ALA A 64 -1.31 -5.27 0.92
CA ALA A 64 -2.46 -5.47 1.79
C ALA A 64 -2.08 -5.35 3.27
N CYS A 65 -2.95 -4.73 4.07
CA CYS A 65 -2.84 -4.79 5.52
C CYS A 65 -3.48 -6.09 6.03
N THR A 66 -2.79 -6.80 6.94
CA THR A 66 -3.28 -8.03 7.60
C THR A 66 -3.40 -7.89 9.12
N ASN A 67 -3.36 -6.65 9.63
CA ASN A 67 -3.48 -6.40 11.06
C ASN A 67 -4.95 -6.35 11.47
N ALA A 68 -5.43 -7.38 12.15
CA ALA A 68 -6.82 -7.47 12.64
C ALA A 68 -7.27 -6.31 13.56
N ARG A 69 -6.33 -5.50 14.08
CA ARG A 69 -6.65 -4.30 14.89
C ARG A 69 -6.77 -3.02 14.06
N SER A 70 -6.31 -3.05 12.81
CA SER A 70 -6.38 -1.91 11.91
C SER A 70 -7.76 -1.80 11.29
N ALA A 71 -8.26 -0.58 11.11
CA ALA A 71 -9.45 -0.33 10.30
C ALA A 71 -9.28 -0.73 8.82
N PHE A 72 -8.04 -1.04 8.42
CA PHE A 72 -7.64 -1.39 7.06
C PHE A 72 -7.36 -2.89 6.86
N ASP A 73 -7.66 -3.76 7.83
CA ASP A 73 -7.49 -5.21 7.67
C ASP A 73 -8.16 -5.74 6.39
N GLY A 74 -7.42 -6.51 5.61
CA GLY A 74 -7.84 -7.05 4.30
C GLY A 74 -7.93 -6.01 3.18
N ARG A 75 -7.47 -4.77 3.37
CA ARG A 75 -7.52 -3.71 2.33
C ARG A 75 -6.15 -3.44 1.72
N VAL A 76 -6.17 -3.09 0.43
CA VAL A 76 -5.00 -2.57 -0.29
C VAL A 76 -4.66 -1.18 0.22
N ARG A 77 -3.38 -0.96 0.55
CA ARG A 77 -2.79 0.28 1.06
C ARG A 77 -1.55 0.65 0.26
N PHE A 78 -1.37 1.95 0.11
CA PHE A 78 -0.14 2.53 -0.41
C PHE A 78 0.99 2.34 0.61
N GLU A 79 2.19 2.01 0.15
CA GLU A 79 3.33 1.70 1.01
C GLU A 79 3.71 2.84 1.95
N HIS A 80 3.57 4.10 1.50
CA HIS A 80 3.88 5.29 2.29
C HIS A 80 2.71 5.85 3.11
N ASP A 81 1.54 5.20 3.10
CA ASP A 81 0.44 5.53 4.02
C ASP A 81 0.73 4.96 5.42
N GLY A 82 -0.15 5.18 6.39
CA GLY A 82 -0.01 4.59 7.72
C GLY A 82 -1.30 4.57 8.53
N CYS A 83 -1.22 3.95 9.71
CA CYS A 83 -2.32 3.90 10.67
C CYS A 83 -1.79 3.81 12.10
N ASP A 84 -2.64 4.07 13.08
CA ASP A 84 -2.25 4.14 14.49
C ASP A 84 -1.87 2.77 15.10
N THR A 85 -2.07 1.70 14.36
CA THR A 85 -1.70 0.33 14.77
C THR A 85 -0.42 -0.16 14.10
N PHE A 86 0.47 0.75 13.71
CA PHE A 86 1.79 0.43 13.16
C PHE A 86 2.57 -0.48 14.11
N THR A 87 3.35 -1.40 13.54
CA THR A 87 4.28 -2.24 14.28
C THR A 87 5.49 -2.47 13.39
N VAL A 88 6.63 -1.95 13.81
CA VAL A 88 7.87 -2.01 13.04
C VAL A 88 8.26 -3.44 12.69
N ARG A 89 8.76 -3.65 11.48
CA ARG A 89 9.45 -4.89 11.10
C ARG A 89 10.81 -4.95 11.78
N GLU A 90 11.11 -6.07 12.44
CA GLU A 90 12.37 -6.25 13.18
C GLU A 90 13.59 -6.34 12.25
N ASP A 91 13.39 -6.73 11.00
CA ASP A 91 14.47 -6.86 9.99
C ASP A 91 14.81 -5.53 9.28
N GLY A 92 14.08 -4.45 9.58
CA GLY A 92 14.27 -3.14 8.96
C GLY A 92 13.94 -3.08 7.47
N SER A 93 13.31 -4.12 6.91
CA SER A 93 12.86 -4.12 5.53
C SER A 93 11.71 -3.15 5.30
N PHE A 94 11.63 -2.64 4.08
CA PHE A 94 10.55 -1.79 3.59
C PHE A 94 10.17 -2.26 2.20
N GLY A 95 8.86 -2.34 1.96
CA GLY A 95 8.31 -2.93 0.73
C GLY A 95 8.29 -4.45 0.74
#